data_AF-A0AAD8GWA6-F1
#
_entry.id   AF-A0AAD8GWA6-F1
#
_cell.length_a   1.000
_cell.length_b   1.000
_cell.length_c   1.000
_cell.angle_alpha   90.00
_cell.angle_beta   90.00
_cell.angle_gamma   90.00
#
_symmetry.space_group_name_H-M   'P 1'
#
loop_
_entity.id
_entity.type
_entity.pdbx_description
1 polymer ?
#
loop_
_entity_poly.entity_id
_entity_poly.type
_entity_poly.pdbx_seq_one_letter_code
_entity_poly.pdbx_strand_id
1 'polypeptide(L)'
;MSKALSIFLPFLTLQTLICLSQSTKFDMSGWTSIDYGINDMRWEGMLLWDVDSNYTQTRSNKLVQKETIRDEFNTLRFFPNSTQDNCYIVPAKAAIIRHIIWAGFYYGNYDGLSSPPTFNILINDVKWTTINKSKNNGEPFYEEIMYEKNGSGFFKICLEEIKDGGVPFINLLEAVVLWDKLYSQMESNATYNLVTRTNLGGELTNRILNYYFQSQIAQTHTFIL
;
A
#
# COMPACT_ATOMS: atom_id res chain seq x y z
N MET A 1 2.14 41.51 43.73
CA MET A 1 2.52 40.33 42.93
C MET A 1 1.48 39.19 42.92
N SER A 2 0.44 39.15 43.76
CA SER A 2 -0.46 37.98 43.83
C SER A 2 -1.61 37.93 42.81
N LYS A 3 -1.98 39.03 42.14
CA LYS A 3 -3.11 39.04 41.18
C LYS A 3 -2.76 38.48 39.80
N ALA A 4 -1.48 38.50 39.40
CA ALA A 4 -1.05 37.96 38.11
C ALA A 4 -1.08 36.42 38.11
N LEU A 5 -0.63 35.79 39.19
CA LEU A 5 -0.54 34.33 39.30
C LEU A 5 -1.90 33.62 39.18
N SER A 6 -2.97 34.26 39.66
CA SER A 6 -4.34 33.73 39.60
C SER A 6 -4.97 33.73 38.19
N ILE A 7 -4.43 34.54 37.26
CA ILE A 7 -4.95 34.65 35.89
C ILE A 7 -4.20 33.70 34.94
N PHE A 8 -2.93 33.40 35.24
CA PHE A 8 -2.13 32.46 34.44
C PHE A 8 -2.46 30.99 34.70
N LEU A 9 -2.89 30.62 35.92
CA LEU A 9 -3.27 29.23 36.25
C LEU A 9 -4.41 28.66 35.36
N PRO A 10 -5.55 29.35 35.15
CA PRO A 10 -6.63 28.81 34.32
C PRO A 10 -6.25 28.72 32.83
N PHE A 11 -5.39 29.62 32.34
CA PHE A 11 -4.87 29.57 30.97
C PHE A 11 -3.96 28.36 30.75
N LEU A 12 -3.10 28.06 31.73
CA LEU A 12 -2.19 26.92 31.67
C LEU A 12 -2.95 25.58 31.75
N THR A 13 -4.00 25.49 32.57
CA THR A 13 -4.86 24.29 32.65
C THR A 13 -5.72 24.10 31.41
N LEU A 14 -6.12 25.18 30.72
CA LEU A 14 -6.89 25.09 29.48
C LEU A 14 -6.00 24.63 28.31
N GLN A 15 -4.74 25.07 28.25
CA GLN A 15 -3.77 24.63 27.26
C GLN A 15 -3.34 23.17 27.43
N THR A 16 -3.20 22.67 28.67
CA THR A 16 -2.91 21.26 28.92
C THR A 16 -4.09 20.35 28.60
N LEU A 17 -5.34 20.81 28.84
CA LEU A 17 -6.56 20.06 28.49
C LEU A 17 -6.78 19.97 26.96
N ILE A 18 -6.43 21.03 26.21
CA ILE A 18 -6.49 21.02 24.74
C ILE A 18 -5.45 20.04 24.16
N CYS A 19 -4.26 19.94 24.77
CA CYS A 19 -3.22 18.99 24.33
C CYS A 19 -3.63 17.52 24.57
N LEU A 20 -4.33 17.24 25.68
CA LEU A 20 -4.85 15.89 26.00
C LEU A 20 -6.02 15.45 25.10
N SER A 21 -6.66 16.37 24.37
CA SER A 21 -7.79 16.07 23.48
C SER A 21 -7.40 15.77 22.03
N GLN A 22 -6.11 15.88 21.67
CA GLN A 22 -5.63 15.47 20.35
C GLN A 22 -5.45 13.94 20.31
N SER A 23 -6.55 13.19 20.37
CA SER A 23 -6.57 11.89 19.70
C SER A 23 -6.45 12.20 18.21
N THR A 24 -5.24 12.16 17.65
CA THR A 24 -5.03 12.25 16.21
C THR A 24 -5.75 11.07 15.58
N LYS A 25 -7.00 11.27 15.14
CA LYS A 25 -7.74 10.24 14.42
C LYS A 25 -6.92 9.89 13.19
N PHE A 26 -6.61 8.60 13.04
CA PHE A 26 -5.96 8.07 11.86
C PHE A 26 -6.92 8.24 10.68
N ASP A 27 -6.66 9.21 9.80
CA ASP A 27 -7.50 9.47 8.63
C ASP A 27 -7.17 8.47 7.52
N MET A 28 -7.99 7.42 7.44
CA MET A 28 -7.90 6.36 6.44
C MET A 28 -8.75 6.63 5.20
N SER A 29 -9.36 7.81 5.09
CA SER A 29 -10.30 8.10 4.00
C SER A 29 -9.67 8.07 2.60
N GLY A 30 -8.33 8.07 2.51
CA GLY A 30 -7.57 7.95 1.27
C GLY A 30 -6.85 6.61 1.08
N TRP A 31 -7.17 5.59 1.88
CA TRP A 31 -6.56 4.27 1.81
C TRP A 31 -7.52 3.26 1.20
N THR A 32 -7.07 2.57 0.15
CA THR A 32 -7.77 1.44 -0.46
C THR A 32 -6.91 0.19 -0.24
N SER A 33 -7.49 -0.89 0.28
CA SER A 33 -6.82 -2.18 0.47
C SER A 33 -7.67 -3.28 -0.14
N ILE A 34 -7.06 -4.12 -0.97
CA ILE A 34 -7.70 -5.22 -1.70
C ILE A 34 -6.94 -6.50 -1.37
N ASP A 35 -7.64 -7.48 -0.83
CA ASP A 35 -7.11 -8.83 -0.58
C ASP A 35 -7.64 -9.74 -1.70
N TYR A 36 -6.72 -10.37 -2.45
CA TYR A 36 -7.08 -11.20 -3.58
C TYR A 36 -7.34 -12.63 -3.12
N GLY A 37 -8.56 -13.12 -3.38
CA GLY A 37 -8.96 -14.49 -3.05
C GLY A 37 -9.90 -14.63 -1.85
N ILE A 38 -10.25 -13.55 -1.17
CA ILE A 38 -11.28 -13.55 -0.12
C ILE A 38 -12.69 -13.37 -0.70
N ASN A 39 -13.70 -13.89 0.01
CA ASN A 39 -15.10 -13.80 -0.41
C ASN A 39 -15.90 -12.74 0.37
N ASP A 40 -15.38 -12.31 1.52
CA ASP A 40 -16.04 -11.37 2.41
C ASP A 40 -15.02 -10.33 2.88
N MET A 41 -15.45 -9.07 2.95
CA MET A 41 -14.61 -7.98 3.46
C MET A 41 -14.19 -8.26 4.90
N ARG A 42 -12.94 -7.90 5.24
CA ARG A 42 -12.37 -8.14 6.59
C ARG A 42 -11.79 -6.85 7.17
N TRP A 43 -12.01 -6.64 8.46
CA TRP A 43 -11.31 -5.62 9.23
C TRP A 43 -10.04 -6.19 9.85
N GLU A 44 -8.93 -5.49 9.66
CA GLU A 44 -7.67 -5.75 10.35
C GLU A 44 -7.22 -4.45 11.05
N GLY A 45 -7.47 -4.37 12.35
CA GLY A 45 -7.30 -3.13 13.10
C GLY A 45 -8.20 -2.01 12.54
N MET A 46 -7.58 -0.98 11.94
CA MET A 46 -8.28 0.16 11.33
C MET A 46 -8.40 0.06 9.80
N LEU A 47 -7.86 -1.01 9.19
CA LEU A 47 -7.91 -1.25 7.75
C LEU A 47 -9.12 -2.10 7.39
N LEU A 48 -9.80 -1.71 6.32
CA LEU A 48 -10.80 -2.52 5.64
C LEU A 48 -10.16 -3.15 4.40
N TRP A 49 -10.05 -4.47 4.39
CA TRP A 49 -9.68 -5.26 3.22
C TRP A 49 -10.93 -5.55 2.40
N ASP A 50 -10.99 -5.00 1.18
CA ASP A 50 -12.06 -5.24 0.22
C ASP A 50 -11.80 -6.50 -0.62
N VAL A 51 -12.88 -7.07 -1.14
CA VAL A 51 -12.87 -8.25 -2.01
C VAL A 51 -12.44 -7.87 -3.43
N ASP A 52 -11.61 -8.72 -4.02
CA ASP A 52 -11.09 -8.49 -5.37
C ASP A 52 -12.13 -8.60 -6.50
N SER A 53 -13.27 -9.24 -6.25
CA SER A 53 -14.36 -9.40 -7.23
C SER A 53 -14.95 -8.08 -7.70
N ASN A 54 -14.73 -7.00 -6.95
CA ASN A 54 -15.14 -5.64 -7.33
C ASN A 54 -14.21 -5.03 -8.41
N TYR A 55 -13.03 -5.62 -8.65
CA TYR A 55 -11.94 -5.01 -9.42
C TYR A 55 -11.45 -5.85 -10.60
N THR A 56 -11.87 -7.11 -10.72
CA THR A 56 -11.53 -7.99 -11.85
C THR A 56 -12.67 -8.94 -12.20
N GLN A 57 -12.77 -9.30 -13.49
CA GLN A 57 -13.79 -10.23 -13.99
C GLN A 57 -13.33 -11.70 -13.95
N THR A 58 -12.02 -11.94 -13.79
CA THR A 58 -11.42 -13.28 -13.75
C THR A 58 -11.69 -13.96 -12.40
N ARG A 59 -11.51 -15.28 -12.26
CA ARG A 59 -11.94 -16.03 -11.05
C ARG A 59 -10.97 -17.08 -10.50
N SER A 60 -9.71 -17.08 -10.92
CA SER A 60 -8.77 -18.10 -10.44
C SER A 60 -8.06 -17.66 -9.17
N ASN A 61 -8.64 -18.05 -8.03
CA ASN A 61 -8.09 -17.81 -6.69
C ASN A 61 -7.58 -19.12 -6.08
N LYS A 62 -6.56 -19.04 -5.22
CA LYS A 62 -6.03 -20.20 -4.49
C LYS A 62 -5.51 -19.81 -3.12
N LEU A 63 -5.53 -20.78 -2.21
CA LEU A 63 -4.79 -20.72 -0.96
C LEU A 63 -3.33 -21.11 -1.20
N VAL A 64 -2.44 -20.47 -0.45
CA VAL A 64 -1.06 -20.92 -0.33
C VAL A 64 -1.00 -22.24 0.45
N GLN A 65 0.03 -23.04 0.21
CA GLN A 65 0.27 -24.27 0.98
C GLN A 65 1.02 -24.01 2.28
N LYS A 66 1.85 -22.96 2.30
CA LYS A 66 2.60 -22.52 3.47
C LYS A 66 1.98 -21.22 3.96
N GLU A 67 1.19 -21.27 5.00
CA GLU A 67 0.54 -20.07 5.54
C GLU A 67 1.54 -19.16 6.26
N THR A 68 1.20 -17.88 6.29
CA THR A 68 1.92 -16.82 6.99
C THR A 68 1.03 -16.29 8.12
N ILE A 69 1.62 -15.54 9.05
CA ILE A 69 0.88 -14.83 10.11
C ILE A 69 0.00 -13.70 9.58
N ARG A 70 0.17 -13.31 8.30
CA ARG A 70 -0.54 -12.21 7.65
C ARG A 70 -1.55 -12.79 6.68
N ASP A 71 -2.82 -12.66 7.02
CA ASP A 71 -3.91 -13.32 6.32
C ASP A 71 -3.98 -12.92 4.84
N GLU A 72 -3.66 -11.67 4.52
CA GLU A 72 -3.68 -11.11 3.17
C GLU A 72 -2.58 -11.66 2.24
N PHE A 73 -1.69 -12.51 2.76
CA PHE A 73 -0.75 -13.29 1.96
C PHE A 73 -1.15 -14.77 1.82
N ASN A 74 -2.19 -15.22 2.53
CA ASN A 74 -2.58 -16.63 2.54
C ASN A 74 -3.51 -16.99 1.37
N THR A 75 -4.10 -15.98 0.74
CA THR A 75 -4.85 -16.08 -0.51
C THR A 75 -4.11 -15.36 -1.64
N LEU A 76 -4.33 -15.83 -2.87
CA LEU A 76 -3.89 -15.14 -4.06
C LEU A 76 -4.81 -15.36 -5.24
N ARG A 77 -4.67 -14.48 -6.22
CA ARG A 77 -5.24 -14.62 -7.56
C ARG A 77 -4.13 -14.87 -8.58
N PHE A 78 -4.40 -15.76 -9.51
CA PHE A 78 -3.45 -16.17 -10.55
C PHE A 78 -4.13 -16.26 -11.92
N PHE A 79 -3.34 -16.17 -12.99
CA PHE A 79 -3.87 -16.10 -14.36
C PHE A 79 -3.29 -17.20 -15.25
N PRO A 80 -3.89 -18.41 -15.24
CA PRO A 80 -3.30 -19.56 -15.94
C PRO A 80 -3.46 -19.51 -17.46
N ASN A 81 -4.36 -18.67 -17.99
CA ASN A 81 -4.65 -18.55 -19.42
C ASN A 81 -4.46 -17.09 -19.87
N SER A 82 -3.46 -16.85 -20.73
CA SER A 82 -3.05 -15.53 -21.22
C SER A 82 -3.99 -14.85 -22.24
N THR A 83 -5.20 -15.38 -22.43
CA THR A 83 -6.17 -14.86 -23.43
C THR A 83 -7.01 -13.69 -22.92
N GLN A 84 -6.90 -13.34 -21.63
CA GLN A 84 -7.60 -12.21 -21.02
C GLN A 84 -6.58 -11.21 -20.46
N ASP A 85 -6.92 -9.93 -20.48
CA ASP A 85 -6.10 -8.90 -19.85
C ASP A 85 -6.03 -9.16 -18.34
N ASN A 86 -4.84 -9.50 -17.85
CA ASN A 86 -4.55 -9.79 -16.44
C ASN A 86 -4.42 -8.48 -15.65
N CYS A 87 -5.46 -7.65 -15.69
CA CYS A 87 -5.45 -6.28 -15.19
C CYS A 87 -6.50 -6.03 -14.11
N TYR A 88 -6.15 -5.15 -13.19
CA TYR A 88 -6.98 -4.66 -12.09
C TYR A 88 -7.25 -3.18 -12.28
N ILE A 89 -8.51 -2.77 -12.21
CA ILE A 89 -8.88 -1.36 -12.23
C ILE A 89 -9.06 -0.93 -10.79
N VAL A 90 -8.14 -0.11 -10.29
CA VAL A 90 -8.13 0.33 -8.90
C VAL A 90 -8.64 1.77 -8.84
N PRO A 91 -9.78 2.04 -8.18
CA PRO A 91 -10.31 3.39 -8.03
C PRO A 91 -9.33 4.31 -7.31
N ALA A 92 -9.22 5.53 -7.80
CA ALA A 92 -8.37 6.58 -7.23
C ALA A 92 -9.15 7.88 -7.11
N LYS A 93 -8.87 8.70 -6.10
CA LYS A 93 -9.61 9.96 -5.91
C LYS A 93 -9.30 10.94 -7.04
N ALA A 94 -10.32 11.34 -7.80
CA ALA A 94 -10.19 12.18 -9.01
C ALA A 94 -9.33 13.45 -8.81
N ALA A 95 -9.49 14.14 -7.68
CA ALA A 95 -8.81 15.40 -7.38
C ALA A 95 -7.35 15.24 -6.89
N ILE A 96 -6.87 14.02 -6.64
CA ILE A 96 -5.61 13.79 -5.94
C ILE A 96 -4.55 13.35 -6.93
N ILE A 97 -3.45 14.08 -7.00
CA ILE A 97 -2.42 13.84 -8.01
C ILE A 97 -1.55 12.61 -7.69
N ARG A 98 -1.19 12.36 -6.42
CA ARG A 98 -0.18 11.34 -6.06
C ARG A 98 -0.71 10.24 -5.15
N HIS A 99 -0.26 9.02 -5.40
CA HIS A 99 -0.56 7.84 -4.61
C HIS A 99 0.72 7.03 -4.36
N ILE A 100 0.87 6.46 -3.16
CA ILE A 100 1.74 5.29 -2.97
C ILE A 100 0.90 4.06 -3.25
N ILE A 101 1.42 3.15 -4.07
CA ILE A 101 0.78 1.88 -4.38
C ILE A 101 1.71 0.76 -3.93
N TRP A 102 1.14 -0.19 -3.20
CA TRP A 102 1.80 -1.43 -2.79
C TRP A 102 1.15 -2.61 -3.49
N ALA A 103 1.98 -3.45 -4.11
CA ALA A 103 1.57 -4.76 -4.60
C ALA A 103 2.29 -5.83 -3.77
N GLY A 104 1.54 -6.71 -3.11
CA GLY A 104 2.09 -7.76 -2.26
C GLY A 104 2.14 -9.11 -2.98
N PHE A 105 3.27 -9.79 -2.79
CA PHE A 105 3.54 -11.10 -3.38
C PHE A 105 4.08 -12.08 -2.35
N TYR A 106 3.50 -13.27 -2.33
CA TYR A 106 3.96 -14.44 -1.64
C TYR A 106 3.50 -15.69 -2.39
N TYR A 107 4.47 -16.46 -2.91
CA TYR A 107 4.19 -17.64 -3.71
C TYR A 107 3.59 -18.78 -2.87
N GLY A 108 4.10 -18.98 -1.65
CA GLY A 108 3.58 -19.96 -0.69
C GLY A 108 3.39 -21.39 -1.24
N ASN A 109 4.06 -21.72 -2.34
CA ASN A 109 3.86 -22.95 -3.12
C ASN A 109 2.41 -23.25 -3.51
N TYR A 110 1.61 -22.22 -3.85
CA TYR A 110 0.17 -22.39 -4.11
C TYR A 110 -0.13 -23.47 -5.17
N ASP A 111 0.68 -23.59 -6.21
CA ASP A 111 0.51 -24.56 -7.30
C ASP A 111 1.17 -25.94 -7.05
N GLY A 112 1.96 -26.08 -5.97
CA GLY A 112 2.67 -27.31 -5.64
C GLY A 112 3.94 -27.58 -6.45
N LEU A 113 4.35 -26.67 -7.34
CA LEU A 113 5.48 -26.89 -8.27
C LEU A 113 6.84 -26.56 -7.65
N SER A 114 6.88 -25.90 -6.49
CA SER A 114 8.10 -25.42 -5.83
C SER A 114 8.98 -24.55 -6.75
N SER A 115 8.35 -23.89 -7.72
CA SER A 115 9.02 -23.08 -8.74
C SER A 115 8.28 -21.75 -8.89
N PRO A 116 8.63 -20.74 -8.06
CA PRO A 116 8.01 -19.44 -8.12
C PRO A 116 8.16 -18.82 -9.52
N PRO A 117 7.11 -18.15 -10.04
CA PRO A 117 7.12 -17.58 -11.38
C PRO A 117 7.94 -16.27 -11.44
N THR A 118 8.23 -15.82 -12.67
CA THR A 118 8.86 -14.55 -13.02
C THR A 118 8.00 -13.85 -14.06
N PHE A 119 7.54 -12.63 -13.76
CA PHE A 119 6.58 -11.88 -14.58
C PHE A 119 6.77 -10.38 -14.38
N ASN A 120 6.24 -9.56 -15.29
CA ASN A 120 6.25 -8.10 -15.16
C ASN A 120 4.96 -7.62 -14.47
N ILE A 121 5.08 -6.55 -13.68
CA ILE A 121 3.94 -5.74 -13.25
C ILE A 121 3.97 -4.41 -14.01
N LEU A 122 2.83 -4.02 -14.54
CA LEU A 122 2.64 -2.78 -15.30
C LEU A 122 1.62 -1.90 -14.57
N ILE A 123 1.84 -0.60 -14.62
CA ILE A 123 0.88 0.43 -14.23
C ILE A 123 0.51 1.25 -15.47
N ASN A 124 -0.77 1.28 -15.82
CA ASN A 124 -1.28 1.94 -17.03
C ASN A 124 -0.46 1.60 -18.28
N ASP A 125 -0.22 0.29 -18.49
CA ASP A 125 0.53 -0.26 -19.63
C ASP A 125 2.03 0.10 -19.67
N VAL A 126 2.55 0.76 -18.64
CA VAL A 126 3.97 1.03 -18.47
C VAL A 126 4.54 0.07 -17.45
N LYS A 127 5.68 -0.56 -17.77
CA LYS A 127 6.37 -1.47 -16.85
C LYS A 127 6.75 -0.75 -15.56
N TRP A 128 6.21 -1.22 -14.45
CA TRP A 128 6.59 -0.81 -13.11
C TRP A 128 7.85 -1.59 -12.69
N THR A 129 7.80 -2.91 -12.63
CA THR A 129 8.95 -3.73 -12.22
C THR A 129 8.80 -5.19 -12.68
N THR A 130 9.81 -6.02 -12.42
CA THR A 130 9.77 -7.47 -12.63
C THR A 130 9.78 -8.17 -11.28
N ILE A 131 8.84 -9.09 -11.11
CA ILE A 131 8.80 -10.03 -10.00
C ILE A 131 9.65 -11.24 -10.38
N ASN A 132 10.60 -11.63 -9.53
CA ASN A 132 11.52 -12.73 -9.80
C ASN A 132 11.46 -13.83 -8.72
N LYS A 133 11.85 -15.05 -9.10
CA LYS A 133 11.80 -16.24 -8.24
C LYS A 133 12.68 -16.18 -6.97
N SER A 134 13.70 -15.32 -6.97
CA SER A 134 14.64 -15.17 -5.86
C SER A 134 14.29 -13.99 -4.94
N LYS A 135 13.17 -13.29 -5.20
CA LYS A 135 12.84 -12.10 -4.43
C LYS A 135 12.57 -12.48 -2.97
N ASN A 136 13.17 -11.70 -2.07
CA ASN A 136 12.98 -11.80 -0.63
C ASN A 136 13.17 -13.22 -0.05
N ASN A 137 14.00 -14.07 -0.68
CA ASN A 137 14.28 -15.44 -0.26
C ASN A 137 13.01 -16.32 -0.06
N GLY A 138 11.93 -16.03 -0.79
CA GLY A 138 10.67 -16.77 -0.69
C GLY A 138 9.75 -16.30 0.44
N GLU A 139 10.13 -15.29 1.22
CA GLU A 139 9.28 -14.65 2.22
C GLU A 139 8.33 -13.62 1.59
N PRO A 140 7.16 -13.33 2.19
CA PRO A 140 6.24 -12.32 1.70
C PRO A 140 6.91 -10.94 1.54
N PHE A 141 6.64 -10.26 0.43
CA PHE A 141 7.21 -8.94 0.15
C PHE A 141 6.25 -8.02 -0.60
N TYR A 142 6.65 -6.75 -0.69
CA TYR A 142 5.92 -5.70 -1.39
C TYR A 142 6.80 -5.04 -2.43
N GLU A 143 6.22 -4.74 -3.58
CA GLU A 143 6.72 -3.67 -4.44
C GLU A 143 6.00 -2.38 -4.10
N GLU A 144 6.74 -1.27 -4.09
CA GLU A 144 6.20 0.06 -3.87
C GLU A 144 6.53 1.00 -5.03
N ILE A 145 5.51 1.77 -5.43
CA ILE A 145 5.65 2.87 -6.38
C ILE A 145 4.91 4.09 -5.87
N MET A 146 5.52 5.25 -6.05
CA MET A 146 4.81 6.52 -6.01
C MET A 146 4.38 6.86 -7.43
N TYR A 147 3.08 6.88 -7.64
CA TYR A 147 2.46 7.12 -8.95
C TYR A 147 1.67 8.44 -8.93
N GLU A 148 1.98 9.30 -9.90
CA GLU A 148 1.19 10.50 -10.17
C GLU A 148 0.22 10.22 -11.32
N LYS A 149 -1.08 10.42 -11.08
CA LYS A 149 -2.11 10.10 -12.08
C LYS A 149 -2.49 11.32 -12.92
N ASN A 150 -2.90 11.06 -14.16
CA ASN A 150 -3.35 12.08 -15.12
C ASN A 150 -4.88 12.33 -15.07
N GLY A 151 -5.50 12.32 -13.89
CA GLY A 151 -6.92 12.72 -13.75
C GLY A 151 -8.00 11.67 -14.09
N SER A 152 -7.64 10.45 -14.50
CA SER A 152 -8.60 9.36 -14.87
C SER A 152 -9.52 8.86 -13.74
N GLY A 153 -9.14 9.06 -12.48
CA GLY A 153 -9.91 8.57 -11.32
C GLY A 153 -9.72 7.07 -11.04
N PHE A 154 -8.79 6.42 -11.74
CA PHE A 154 -8.35 5.04 -11.48
C PHE A 154 -6.94 4.82 -12.07
N PHE A 155 -6.27 3.77 -11.63
CA PHE A 155 -5.07 3.25 -12.31
C PHE A 155 -5.25 1.76 -12.59
N LYS A 156 -4.66 1.32 -13.69
CA LYS A 156 -4.73 -0.07 -14.17
C LYS A 156 -3.44 -0.79 -13.80
N ILE A 157 -3.53 -1.85 -13.01
CA ILE A 157 -2.37 -2.68 -12.63
C ILE A 157 -2.47 -3.99 -13.39
N CYS A 158 -1.49 -4.31 -14.23
CA CYS A 158 -1.51 -5.53 -15.04
C CYS A 158 -0.33 -6.45 -14.70
N LEU A 159 -0.56 -7.76 -14.77
CA LEU A 159 0.47 -8.79 -14.66
C LEU A 159 0.76 -9.37 -16.04
N GLU A 160 1.94 -9.08 -16.58
CA GLU A 160 2.36 -9.53 -17.90
C GLU A 160 3.27 -10.75 -17.79
N GLU A 161 2.90 -11.82 -18.48
CA GLU A 161 3.67 -13.05 -18.58
C GLU A 161 5.00 -12.83 -19.27
N ILE A 162 6.05 -13.49 -18.75
CA ILE A 162 7.34 -13.61 -19.42
C ILE A 162 7.42 -15.04 -19.97
N LYS A 163 7.99 -15.19 -21.17
CA LYS A 163 8.23 -16.49 -21.78
C LYS A 163 9.01 -17.41 -20.80
N ASP A 164 8.48 -18.61 -20.58
CA ASP A 164 9.02 -19.60 -19.64
C ASP A 164 9.10 -19.10 -18.18
N GLY A 165 8.38 -18.03 -17.86
CA GLY A 165 8.33 -17.39 -16.55
C GLY A 165 7.32 -18.01 -15.59
N GLY A 166 6.38 -18.82 -16.07
CA GLY A 166 5.31 -19.38 -15.24
C GLY A 166 4.12 -18.44 -15.07
N VAL A 167 3.19 -18.80 -14.19
CA VAL A 167 1.88 -18.16 -14.06
C VAL A 167 1.92 -16.95 -13.11
N PRO A 168 1.62 -15.72 -13.58
CA PRO A 168 1.60 -14.55 -12.73
C PRO A 168 0.54 -14.63 -11.63
N PHE A 169 0.84 -14.03 -10.48
CA PHE A 169 -0.04 -13.98 -9.34
C PHE A 169 0.11 -12.68 -8.55
N ILE A 170 -0.88 -12.37 -7.70
CA ILE A 170 -0.83 -11.28 -6.72
C ILE A 170 -1.66 -11.67 -5.50
N ASN A 171 -1.20 -11.30 -4.31
CA ASN A 171 -1.90 -11.59 -3.05
C ASN A 171 -2.76 -10.41 -2.60
N LEU A 172 -2.23 -9.19 -2.72
CA LEU A 172 -2.91 -7.99 -2.25
C LEU A 172 -2.49 -6.76 -3.07
N LEU A 173 -3.34 -5.74 -3.05
CA LEU A 173 -2.98 -4.40 -3.49
C LEU A 173 -3.48 -3.34 -2.51
N GLU A 174 -2.63 -2.39 -2.18
CA GLU A 174 -2.99 -1.24 -1.36
C GLU A 174 -2.62 0.06 -2.07
N ALA A 175 -3.42 1.09 -1.89
CA ALA A 175 -3.19 2.39 -2.48
C ALA A 175 -3.51 3.48 -1.47
N VAL A 176 -2.56 4.38 -1.28
CA VAL A 176 -2.66 5.47 -0.30
C VAL A 176 -2.44 6.79 -0.98
N VAL A 177 -3.41 7.67 -0.80
CA VAL A 177 -3.35 9.07 -1.20
C VAL A 177 -2.16 9.77 -0.52
N LEU A 178 -1.35 10.47 -1.32
CA LEU A 178 -0.38 11.44 -0.84
C LEU A 178 -0.93 12.85 -0.96
N TRP A 179 -1.13 13.52 0.17
CA TRP A 179 -1.51 14.92 0.19
C TRP A 179 -0.30 15.80 -0.12
N ASP A 180 -0.48 16.79 -1.02
CA ASP A 180 0.53 17.57 -1.75
C ASP A 180 1.69 18.20 -0.95
N LYS A 181 1.62 18.20 0.39
CA LYS A 181 2.73 18.66 1.25
C LYS A 181 3.84 17.62 1.39
N LEU A 182 3.51 16.34 1.27
CA LEU A 182 4.48 15.26 1.30
C LEU A 182 5.11 15.22 -0.09
N TYR A 183 6.41 15.50 -0.18
CA TYR A 183 7.19 15.46 -1.43
C TYR A 183 6.98 16.63 -2.41
N SER A 184 6.80 17.86 -1.90
CA SER A 184 6.65 19.06 -2.75
C SER A 184 7.84 19.35 -3.68
N GLN A 185 9.02 18.77 -3.40
CA GLN A 185 10.23 18.92 -4.22
C GLN A 185 10.35 17.90 -5.36
N MET A 186 9.48 16.88 -5.40
CA MET A 186 9.49 15.88 -6.47
C MET A 186 8.81 16.42 -7.72
N GLU A 187 9.33 16.02 -8.89
CA GLU A 187 8.80 16.45 -10.19
C GLU A 187 7.33 16.06 -10.34
N SER A 188 6.55 16.93 -10.97
CA SER A 188 5.18 16.62 -11.39
C SER A 188 5.20 15.62 -12.54
N ASN A 189 4.18 14.76 -12.63
CA ASN A 189 4.01 13.70 -13.63
C ASN A 189 5.13 12.65 -13.69
N ALA A 190 5.93 12.53 -12.62
CA ALA A 190 6.96 11.51 -12.53
C ALA A 190 6.48 10.33 -11.67
N THR A 191 7.02 9.15 -11.98
CA THR A 191 6.75 7.91 -11.26
C THR A 191 8.04 7.45 -10.60
N TYR A 192 7.97 7.06 -9.33
CA TYR A 192 9.16 6.76 -8.53
C TYR A 192 9.04 5.38 -7.89
N ASN A 193 10.06 4.55 -8.11
CA ASN A 193 10.18 3.26 -7.43
C ASN A 193 10.85 3.45 -6.07
N LEU A 194 10.35 2.74 -5.05
CA LEU A 194 11.03 2.71 -3.76
C LEU A 194 12.36 1.97 -3.88
N VAL A 195 13.45 2.62 -3.48
CA VAL A 195 14.75 1.97 -3.32
C VAL A 195 14.90 1.39 -1.91
N THR A 196 14.62 2.22 -0.90
CA THR A 196 14.67 1.80 0.50
C THR A 196 13.80 2.73 1.35
N ARG A 197 13.19 2.17 2.41
CA ARG A 197 12.58 2.94 3.49
C ARG A 197 13.17 2.49 4.81
N THR A 198 13.94 3.36 5.44
CA THR A 198 14.60 3.09 6.72
C THR A 198 13.99 3.94 7.82
N ASN A 199 13.53 3.30 8.90
CA ASN A 199 13.20 4.01 10.13
C ASN A 199 14.47 4.09 11.00
N LEU A 200 15.07 5.28 11.07
CA LEU A 200 16.29 5.52 11.87
C LEU A 200 16.03 5.59 13.38
N GLY A 201 14.76 5.63 13.81
CA GLY A 201 14.33 5.77 15.21
C GLY A 201 13.85 4.49 15.92
N GLY A 202 13.78 3.34 15.24
CA GLY A 202 13.52 2.03 15.86
C GLY A 202 12.05 1.59 16.06
N GLU A 203 11.93 0.29 16.39
CA GLU A 203 10.80 -0.63 16.70
C GLU A 203 9.47 -0.60 15.93
N LEU A 204 9.25 0.33 14.99
CA LEU A 204 8.05 0.23 14.13
C LEU A 204 8.27 -0.82 13.03
N THR A 205 7.85 -2.05 13.30
CA THR A 205 7.82 -3.14 12.30
C THR A 205 6.60 -3.04 11.37
N ASN A 206 5.54 -2.38 11.82
CA ASN A 206 4.31 -2.24 11.04
C ASN A 206 4.46 -1.12 9.99
N ARG A 207 4.38 -1.50 8.70
CA ARG A 207 4.49 -0.60 7.55
C ARG A 207 3.48 0.55 7.59
N ILE A 208 2.23 0.27 8.01
CA ILE A 208 1.14 1.27 8.07
C ILE A 208 1.47 2.31 9.13
N LEU A 209 1.92 1.88 10.31
CA LEU A 209 2.37 2.79 11.36
C LEU A 209 3.57 3.60 10.89
N ASN A 210 4.56 2.97 10.25
CA ASN A 210 5.73 3.69 9.73
C ASN A 210 5.34 4.76 8.69
N TYR A 211 4.48 4.41 7.72
CA TYR A 211 3.94 5.39 6.77
C TYR A 211 3.21 6.54 7.50
N TYR A 212 2.36 6.21 8.48
CA TYR A 212 1.64 7.21 9.24
C TYR A 212 2.58 8.18 9.96
N PHE A 213 3.54 7.66 10.73
CA PHE A 213 4.49 8.49 11.45
C PHE A 213 5.33 9.33 10.51
N GLN A 214 5.79 8.79 9.37
CA GLN A 214 6.47 9.57 8.34
C GLN A 214 5.57 10.69 7.77
N SER A 215 4.30 10.40 7.52
CA SER A 215 3.34 11.39 7.02
C SER A 215 3.09 12.51 8.03
N GLN A 216 3.06 12.21 9.33
CA GLN A 216 2.94 13.22 10.39
C GLN A 216 4.21 14.07 10.50
N ILE A 217 5.39 13.43 10.51
CA ILE A 217 6.70 14.09 10.59
C ILE A 217 6.91 15.06 9.42
N ALA A 218 6.59 14.63 8.20
CA ALA A 218 6.76 15.48 7.02
C ALA A 218 5.68 16.59 6.91
N GLN A 219 4.55 16.47 7.62
CA GLN A 219 3.60 17.58 7.78
C GLN A 219 4.04 18.59 8.85
N THR A 220 4.79 18.17 9.87
CA THR A 220 5.25 19.04 10.97
C THR A 220 6.63 19.66 10.71
N HIS A 221 7.45 19.07 9.85
CA HIS A 221 8.79 19.57 9.52
C HIS A 221 9.03 19.52 8.01
N THR A 222 9.27 20.69 7.41
CA THR A 222 9.88 20.80 6.07
C THR A 222 11.30 20.26 6.16
N PHE A 223 11.51 19.00 5.82
CA PHE A 223 12.86 18.48 5.63
C PHE A 223 13.41 19.06 4.32
N ILE A 224 14.40 19.91 4.44
CA ILE A 224 15.32 20.27 3.36
C ILE A 224 16.25 19.05 3.22
N LEU A 225 16.32 18.48 2.01
CA LEU A 225 17.25 17.42 1.64
C LEU A 225 18.71 17.88 1.78
#